data_AF-A0A7K4HK92-F1
#
_entry.id   AF-A0A7K4HK92-F1
#
_cell.length_a   1.000
_cell.length_b   1.000
_cell.length_c   1.000
_cell.angle_alpha   90.00
_cell.angle_beta   90.00
_cell.angle_gamma   90.00
#
_symmetry.space_group_name_H-M   'P 1'
#
loop_
_entity.id
_entity.type
_entity.pdbx_description
1 polymer ?
#
loop_
_entity_poly.entity_id
_entity_poly.type
_entity_poly.pdbx_seq_one_letter_code
_entity_poly.pdbx_strand_id
1 'polypeptide(L)'
;MPIKIGFMQLTSCWGCHQSLLNAHLGLLPVLPELDIVYWPAVVDYKLDSLKAREDGEIDVGFVEGCIRTKQDKENLKLFRAKCKYITTFGTCACMGSVAGLANNYPLEDLIKRKFMEVESITTENPREPTENLPGFEKVT
;
A
#
# COMPACT_ATOMS: atom_id res chain seq x y z
N MET A 1 4.87 -24.47 14.13
CA MET A 1 5.62 -23.60 13.20
C MET A 1 4.93 -22.27 13.20
N PRO A 2 5.65 -21.15 13.39
CA PRO A 2 5.07 -19.82 13.29
C PRO A 2 4.44 -19.61 11.91
N ILE A 3 3.33 -18.88 11.86
CA ILE A 3 2.60 -18.62 10.61
C ILE A 3 3.32 -17.51 9.84
N LYS A 4 3.66 -17.75 8.57
CA LYS A 4 4.31 -16.73 7.73
C LYS A 4 3.29 -15.68 7.31
N ILE A 5 3.49 -14.45 7.74
CA ILE A 5 2.60 -13.33 7.41
C ILE A 5 3.30 -12.21 6.66
N GLY A 6 2.56 -11.61 5.73
CA GLY A 6 2.99 -10.45 4.97
C GLY A 6 2.03 -9.28 5.15
N PHE A 7 2.56 -8.07 5.09
CA PHE A 7 1.84 -6.81 5.13
C PHE A 7 2.22 -5.98 3.90
N MET A 8 1.25 -5.75 3.03
CA MET A 8 1.39 -4.89 1.85
C MET A 8 0.71 -3.56 2.11
N GLN A 9 1.46 -2.48 1.95
CA GLN A 9 0.94 -1.11 1.99
C GLN A 9 0.85 -0.56 0.57
N LEU A 10 -0.36 -0.21 0.14
CA LEU A 10 -0.63 0.53 -1.09
C LEU A 10 -0.86 2.01 -0.77
N THR A 11 -1.54 2.76 -1.65
CA THR A 11 -1.97 4.13 -1.36
C THR A 11 -2.88 4.18 -0.13
N SER A 12 -2.34 4.68 0.98
CA SER A 12 -2.92 4.61 2.32
C SER A 12 -2.34 5.67 3.26
N CYS A 13 -2.88 5.74 4.48
CA CYS A 13 -2.40 6.62 5.56
C CYS A 13 -1.63 5.87 6.67
N TRP A 14 -1.39 4.57 6.52
CA TRP A 14 -0.79 3.69 7.55
C TRP A 14 -1.63 3.48 8.81
N GLY A 15 -2.88 3.95 8.82
CA GLY A 15 -3.74 3.90 10.00
C GLY A 15 -4.12 2.47 10.41
N CYS A 16 -4.18 1.53 9.47
CA CYS A 16 -4.55 0.15 9.80
C CYS A 16 -3.39 -0.55 10.52
N HIS A 17 -2.16 -0.39 10.00
CA HIS A 17 -0.94 -0.81 10.70
C HIS A 17 -0.81 -0.17 12.09
N GLN A 18 -1.03 1.14 12.23
CA GLN A 18 -1.02 1.78 13.55
C GLN A 18 -2.09 1.20 14.49
N SER A 19 -3.28 0.90 13.98
CA SER A 19 -4.34 0.28 14.78
C SER A 19 -3.95 -1.11 15.28
N LEU A 20 -3.20 -1.90 14.50
CA LEU A 20 -2.63 -3.17 14.96
C LEU A 20 -1.62 -2.94 16.09
N LEU A 21 -0.73 -1.98 15.93
CA LEU A 21 0.29 -1.65 16.94
C LEU A 21 -0.29 -1.07 18.24
N ASN A 22 -1.47 -0.45 18.17
CA ASN A 22 -2.21 0.02 19.34
C ASN A 22 -2.72 -1.11 20.26
N ALA A 23 -2.60 -2.38 19.85
CA ALA A 23 -2.78 -3.50 20.78
C ALA A 23 -1.66 -3.56 21.83
N HIS A 24 -0.54 -2.85 21.64
CA HIS A 24 0.54 -2.69 22.62
C HIS A 24 1.01 -4.03 23.22
N LEU A 25 0.96 -4.18 24.55
CA LEU A 25 1.32 -5.41 25.26
C LEU A 25 0.43 -6.60 24.90
N GLY A 26 -0.76 -6.37 24.34
CA GLY A 26 -1.63 -7.40 23.79
C GLY A 26 -1.02 -8.14 22.59
N LEU A 27 0.02 -7.60 21.96
CA LEU A 27 0.78 -8.30 20.91
C LEU A 27 1.81 -9.28 21.46
N LEU A 28 2.24 -9.16 22.72
CA LEU A 28 3.24 -10.06 23.32
C LEU A 28 2.89 -11.55 23.22
N PRO A 29 1.65 -12.01 23.44
CA PRO A 29 1.31 -13.42 23.27
C PRO A 29 1.15 -13.85 21.81
N VAL A 30 1.06 -12.91 20.85
CA VAL A 30 0.78 -13.21 19.43
C VAL A 30 2.04 -13.19 18.59
N LEU A 31 2.94 -12.22 18.80
CA LEU A 31 4.14 -12.05 17.99
C LEU A 31 5.03 -13.30 17.89
N PRO A 32 5.24 -14.10 18.96
CA PRO A 32 6.03 -15.34 18.87
C PRO A 32 5.45 -16.40 17.94
N GLU A 33 4.13 -16.35 17.68
CA GLU A 33 3.43 -17.28 16.79
C GLU A 33 3.44 -16.84 15.32
N LEU A 34 4.02 -15.67 15.02
CA LEU A 34 4.05 -15.05 13.70
C LEU A 34 5.49 -14.97 13.17
N ASP A 35 5.70 -15.40 11.93
CA ASP A 35 6.90 -15.11 11.16
C ASP A 35 6.59 -13.95 10.20
N ILE A 36 7.02 -12.74 10.56
CA ILE A 36 6.78 -11.54 9.74
C ILE A 36 7.81 -11.51 8.60
N VAL A 37 7.39 -12.04 7.45
CA VAL A 37 8.25 -12.26 6.29
C VAL A 37 8.26 -11.10 5.30
N TYR A 38 7.32 -10.17 5.44
CA TYR A 38 7.27 -8.94 4.65
C TYR A 38 6.45 -7.88 5.39
N TRP A 39 7.08 -6.79 5.82
CA TRP A 39 6.40 -5.60 6.33
C TRP A 39 7.37 -4.42 6.23
N PRO A 40 7.49 -3.77 5.05
CA PRO A 40 8.64 -2.90 4.75
C PRO A 40 8.88 -1.73 5.71
N ALA A 41 7.84 -1.28 6.43
CA ALA A 41 7.92 -0.22 7.42
C ALA A 41 8.44 -0.69 8.80
N VAL A 42 8.39 -1.99 9.08
CA VAL A 42 8.69 -2.56 10.41
C VAL A 42 9.91 -3.50 10.36
N VAL A 43 10.07 -4.25 9.28
CA VAL A 43 11.23 -5.14 9.04
C VAL A 43 11.91 -4.76 7.73
N ASP A 44 13.23 -4.98 7.63
CA ASP A 44 14.04 -4.49 6.51
C ASP A 44 13.94 -5.35 5.22
N TYR A 45 12.74 -5.85 4.94
CA TYR A 45 12.41 -6.55 3.70
C TYR A 45 11.91 -5.55 2.66
N LYS A 46 12.63 -5.43 1.55
CA LYS A 46 12.28 -4.54 0.43
C LYS A 46 11.51 -5.29 -0.67
N LEU A 47 11.10 -4.59 -1.72
CA LEU A 47 10.35 -5.20 -2.81
C LEU A 47 11.08 -6.41 -3.43
N ASP A 48 12.41 -6.36 -3.53
CA ASP A 48 13.18 -7.47 -4.09
C ASP A 48 13.17 -8.73 -3.22
N SER A 49 13.06 -8.60 -1.90
CA SER A 49 12.89 -9.77 -1.04
C SER A 49 11.51 -10.39 -1.20
N LEU A 50 10.47 -9.63 -1.55
CA LEU A 50 9.16 -10.19 -1.93
C LEU A 50 9.21 -10.89 -3.28
N LYS A 51 9.92 -10.32 -4.27
CA LYS A 51 10.08 -10.95 -5.60
C LYS A 51 10.78 -12.30 -5.51
N ALA A 52 11.80 -12.41 -4.66
CA ALA A 52 12.59 -13.62 -4.48
C ALA A 52 11.84 -14.77 -3.78
N ARG A 53 10.68 -14.49 -3.16
CA ARG A 53 9.85 -15.53 -2.51
C ARG A 53 9.19 -16.43 -3.53
N GLU A 54 8.93 -17.67 -3.11
CA GLU A 54 8.14 -18.60 -3.91
C GLU A 54 6.66 -18.18 -3.92
N ASP A 55 5.94 -18.57 -4.97
CA ASP A 55 4.50 -18.32 -5.02
C ASP A 55 3.78 -19.15 -3.95
N GLY A 56 2.87 -18.52 -3.21
CA GLY A 56 2.21 -19.13 -2.06
C GLY A 56 3.11 -19.40 -0.85
N GLU A 57 4.32 -18.84 -0.78
CA GLU A 57 5.22 -19.02 0.38
C GLU A 57 4.68 -18.34 1.66
N ILE A 58 3.95 -17.24 1.51
CA ILE A 58 3.34 -16.49 2.63
C ILE A 58 1.98 -17.12 2.95
N ASP A 59 1.73 -17.52 4.18
CA ASP A 59 0.46 -18.15 4.55
C ASP A 59 -0.70 -17.15 4.50
N VAL A 60 -0.53 -15.97 5.09
CA VAL A 60 -1.55 -14.92 5.13
C VAL A 60 -0.96 -13.54 4.82
N GLY A 61 -1.51 -12.88 3.80
CA GLY A 61 -1.19 -11.52 3.42
C GLY A 61 -2.28 -10.52 3.84
N PHE A 62 -1.87 -9.42 4.48
CA PHE A 62 -2.74 -8.29 4.82
C PHE A 62 -2.46 -7.14 3.86
N VAL A 63 -3.51 -6.61 3.22
CA VAL A 63 -3.40 -5.52 2.24
C VAL A 63 -4.05 -4.26 2.81
N GLU A 64 -3.25 -3.26 3.18
CA GLU A 64 -3.72 -1.92 3.52
C GLU A 64 -3.71 -1.01 2.28
N GLY A 65 -4.74 -0.18 2.13
CA GLY A 65 -4.77 0.88 1.12
C GLY A 65 -5.49 0.50 -0.17
N CYS A 66 -5.58 1.49 -1.06
CA CYS A 66 -6.28 1.39 -2.33
C CYS A 66 -5.31 1.44 -3.51
N ILE A 67 -5.78 1.02 -4.69
CA ILE A 67 -5.01 1.09 -5.92
C ILE A 67 -5.22 2.47 -6.55
N ARG A 68 -4.19 3.32 -6.54
CA ARG A 68 -4.22 4.65 -7.19
C ARG A 68 -3.13 4.82 -8.23
N THR A 69 -2.06 4.05 -8.12
CA THR A 69 -0.90 4.10 -9.00
C THR A 69 -0.71 2.77 -9.71
N LYS A 70 0.03 2.78 -10.83
CA LYS A 70 0.37 1.52 -11.53
C LYS A 70 1.20 0.60 -10.63
N GLN A 71 2.10 1.18 -9.83
CA GLN A 71 2.88 0.45 -8.86
C GLN A 71 2.02 -0.22 -7.79
N ASP A 72 0.93 0.40 -7.32
CA ASP A 72 0.00 -0.26 -6.38
C ASP A 72 -0.57 -1.55 -6.99
N LYS A 73 -1.01 -1.48 -8.25
CA LYS A 73 -1.58 -2.62 -8.98
C LYS A 73 -0.56 -3.73 -9.19
N GLU A 74 0.66 -3.37 -9.60
CA GLU A 74 1.77 -4.31 -9.79
C GLU A 74 2.17 -4.98 -8.48
N ASN A 75 2.34 -4.20 -7.41
CA ASN A 75 2.67 -4.70 -6.07
C ASN A 75 1.59 -5.61 -5.53
N LEU A 76 0.30 -5.28 -5.71
CA LEU A 76 -0.80 -6.14 -5.25
C LEU A 76 -0.83 -7.46 -6.00
N LYS A 77 -0.64 -7.45 -7.32
CA LYS A 77 -0.56 -8.69 -8.12
C LYS A 77 0.59 -9.58 -7.67
N LEU A 78 1.78 -8.99 -7.49
CA LEU A 78 2.94 -9.70 -6.96
C LEU A 78 2.63 -10.29 -5.58
N PHE A 79 2.14 -9.47 -4.65
CA PHE A 79 1.82 -9.90 -3.30
C PHE A 79 0.76 -10.98 -3.26
N ARG A 80 -0.28 -10.89 -4.11
CA ARG A 80 -1.29 -11.94 -4.26
C ARG A 80 -0.66 -13.26 -4.67
N ALA A 81 0.28 -13.27 -5.61
CA ALA A 81 0.97 -14.49 -6.04
C ALA A 81 1.81 -15.11 -4.93
N LYS A 82 2.45 -14.28 -4.10
CA LYS A 82 3.28 -14.74 -2.97
C LYS A 82 2.49 -15.25 -1.77
N CYS A 83 1.19 -14.96 -1.68
CA CYS A 83 0.35 -15.36 -0.54
C CYS A 83 -0.57 -16.53 -0.88
N LYS A 84 -0.80 -17.46 0.06
CA LYS A 84 -1.89 -18.46 -0.04
C LYS A 84 -3.24 -17.75 0.08
N TYR A 85 -3.41 -17.01 1.17
CA TYR A 85 -4.58 -16.18 1.45
C TYR A 85 -4.22 -14.71 1.51
N ILE A 86 -5.11 -13.84 1.01
CA ILE A 86 -5.02 -12.41 1.26
C ILE A 86 -6.31 -11.92 1.90
N THR A 87 -6.19 -10.89 2.75
CA THR A 87 -7.32 -10.17 3.32
C THR A 87 -7.10 -8.66 3.20
N THR A 88 -8.20 -7.93 2.98
CA THR A 88 -8.21 -6.47 3.03
C THR A 88 -8.06 -6.01 4.47
N PHE A 89 -7.13 -5.09 4.71
CA PHE A 89 -6.87 -4.53 6.01
C PHE A 89 -7.32 -3.06 6.04
N GLY A 90 -8.56 -2.87 6.52
CA GLY A 90 -9.20 -1.57 6.68
C GLY A 90 -10.02 -1.07 5.49
N THR A 91 -10.79 -0.02 5.73
CA THR A 91 -11.83 0.49 4.81
C THR A 91 -11.28 0.95 3.46
N CYS A 92 -10.06 1.52 3.42
CA CYS A 92 -9.43 1.91 2.15
C CYS A 92 -9.27 0.72 1.20
N ALA A 93 -8.84 -0.43 1.73
CA ALA A 93 -8.66 -1.65 0.94
C ALA A 93 -9.99 -2.31 0.57
N CYS A 94 -11.00 -2.23 1.44
CA CYS A 94 -12.32 -2.79 1.16
C CYS A 94 -13.11 -1.98 0.12
N MET A 95 -13.07 -0.65 0.18
CA MET A 95 -14.03 0.20 -0.54
C MET A 95 -13.48 1.58 -0.95
N GLY A 96 -12.16 1.77 -0.96
CA GLY A 96 -11.51 3.02 -1.42
C GLY A 96 -11.49 4.16 -0.39
N SER A 97 -12.53 4.29 0.43
CA SER A 97 -12.62 5.27 1.54
C SER A 97 -12.28 6.71 1.10
N VAL A 98 -11.62 7.50 1.96
CA VAL A 98 -11.24 8.91 1.74
C VAL A 98 -10.47 9.10 0.42
N ALA A 99 -9.56 8.18 0.09
CA ALA A 99 -8.81 8.26 -1.17
C ALA A 99 -9.72 8.10 -2.40
N GLY A 100 -10.85 7.40 -2.27
CA GLY A 100 -11.86 7.23 -3.31
C GLY A 100 -12.68 8.50 -3.60
N LEU A 101 -12.67 9.51 -2.71
CA LEU A 101 -13.34 10.80 -2.98
C LEU A 101 -12.79 11.50 -4.23
N ALA A 102 -11.53 11.21 -4.59
CA ALA A 102 -10.89 11.68 -5.81
C ALA A 102 -11.65 11.24 -7.08
N ASN A 103 -12.42 10.15 -7.04
CA ASN A 103 -13.18 9.66 -8.19
C ASN A 103 -14.34 10.57 -8.60
N ASN A 104 -14.66 11.60 -7.81
CA ASN A 104 -15.64 12.64 -8.17
C ASN A 104 -15.07 13.69 -9.13
N TYR A 105 -13.79 13.59 -9.50
CA TYR A 105 -13.10 14.56 -10.36
C TYR A 105 -12.33 13.84 -11.47
N PRO A 106 -12.19 14.46 -12.66
CA PRO A 106 -11.26 13.99 -13.69
C PRO A 106 -9.84 13.88 -13.15
N LEU A 107 -9.12 12.83 -13.55
CA LEU A 107 -7.73 12.62 -13.12
C LEU A 107 -6.82 13.80 -13.50
N GLU A 108 -7.03 14.36 -14.69
CA GLU A 108 -6.29 15.53 -15.18
C GLU A 108 -6.47 16.76 -14.27
N ASP A 109 -7.68 17.00 -13.77
CA ASP A 109 -7.95 18.10 -12.84
C ASP A 109 -7.23 17.89 -11.50
N LEU A 110 -7.18 16.65 -11.00
CA LEU A 110 -6.44 16.34 -9.77
C LEU A 110 -4.94 16.56 -9.92
N ILE A 111 -4.36 16.14 -11.05
CA ILE A 111 -2.93 16.31 -11.38
C ILE A 111 -2.62 17.80 -11.51
N LYS A 112 -3.43 18.53 -12.28
CA LYS A 112 -3.30 19.98 -12.49
C LYS A 112 -3.40 20.73 -11.16
N ARG A 113 -4.41 20.42 -10.35
CA ARG A 113 -4.57 21.01 -9.01
C ARG A 113 -3.33 20.79 -8.17
N LYS A 114 -2.84 19.55 -8.07
CA LYS A 114 -1.71 19.18 -7.19
C LYS A 114 -0.36 19.77 -7.61
N PHE A 115 -0.05 19.75 -8.91
CA PHE A 115 1.29 20.04 -9.41
C PHE A 115 1.41 21.37 -10.17
N MET A 116 0.30 22.04 -10.46
CA MET A 116 0.32 23.27 -11.26
C MET A 116 -0.43 24.45 -10.64
N GLU A 117 -1.53 24.20 -9.94
CA GLU A 117 -2.44 25.28 -9.50
C GLU A 117 -2.45 25.51 -7.99
N VAL A 118 -1.71 24.72 -7.18
CA VAL A 118 -1.59 25.04 -5.75
C VAL A 118 -0.81 26.32 -5.52
N GLU A 119 -1.33 27.14 -4.60
CA GLU A 119 -0.87 28.48 -4.28
C GLU A 119 0.56 28.51 -3.74
N SER A 120 1.04 27.38 -3.22
CA SER A 120 2.40 27.20 -2.72
C SER A 120 3.43 26.89 -3.81
N ILE A 121 3.03 26.76 -5.08
CA ILE A 121 3.97 26.56 -6.19
C ILE A 121 4.71 27.86 -6.47
N THR A 122 6.03 27.78 -6.47
CA THR A 122 6.94 28.91 -6.70
C THR A 122 7.72 28.80 -8.01
N THR A 123 7.63 27.68 -8.73
CA THR A 123 8.30 27.52 -10.02
C THR A 123 7.57 28.28 -11.12
N GLU A 124 8.32 28.90 -12.03
CA GLU A 124 7.77 29.60 -13.19
C GLU A 124 7.22 28.66 -14.28
N ASN A 125 7.60 27.37 -14.25
CA ASN A 125 7.15 26.36 -15.20
C ASN A 125 6.56 25.12 -14.49
N PRO A 126 5.38 25.26 -13.86
CA PRO A 126 4.74 24.15 -13.18
C PRO A 126 4.35 23.03 -14.15
N ARG A 127 4.62 21.79 -13.75
CA ARG A 127 4.27 20.58 -14.52
C ARG A 127 4.19 19.37 -13.62
N GLU A 128 3.52 18.33 -14.11
CA GLU A 128 3.59 17.02 -13.48
C GLU A 128 5.06 16.51 -13.53
N PRO A 129 5.64 16.07 -12.40
CA PRO A 129 6.93 15.40 -12.42
C PRO A 129 6.80 14.04 -13.13
N THR A 130 7.82 13.58 -13.84
CA THR A 130 7.78 12.31 -14.59
C THR A 130 8.88 11.33 -14.20
N GLU A 131 9.83 11.76 -13.38
CA GLU A 131 10.97 10.96 -12.95
C GLU A 131 10.68 10.29 -11.61
N ASN A 132 11.00 8.99 -11.48
CA ASN A 132 10.83 8.21 -10.25
C ASN A 132 9.39 8.21 -9.69
N LEU A 133 8.39 8.35 -10.55
CA LEU A 133 6.98 8.28 -10.16
C LEU A 133 6.32 7.00 -10.67
N PRO A 134 5.41 6.41 -9.89
CA PRO A 134 4.73 5.17 -10.26
C PRO A 134 3.69 5.34 -11.37
N GLY A 135 3.37 6.59 -11.74
CA GLY A 135 2.25 6.93 -12.61
C GLY A 135 0.89 6.61 -12.00
N PHE A 136 -0.17 7.20 -12.54
CA PHE A 136 -1.54 6.99 -12.05
C PHE A 136 -2.21 5.81 -12.73
N GLU A 137 -2.99 5.05 -11.96
CA GLU A 137 -3.89 4.02 -12.49
C GLU A 137 -5.22 4.67 -12.87
N LYS A 138 -5.77 4.30 -14.03
CA LYS A 138 -7.10 4.77 -14.44
C LYS A 138 -8.15 3.98 -13.67
N VAL A 139 -9.09 4.69 -13.05
CA VAL A 139 -10.27 4.07 -12.46
C VAL A 139 -11.14 3.56 -13.60
N THR A 140 -11.37 2.25 -13.66
CA THR A 140 -12.27 1.60 -14.62
C THR A 140 -13.71 1.63 -14.15
#